data_AF-A0A9W9Z9N3-F1
#
_entry.id   AF-A0A9W9Z9N3-F1
#
_cell.length_a   1.000
_cell.length_b   1.000
_cell.length_c   1.000
_cell.angle_alpha   90.00
_cell.angle_beta   90.00
_cell.angle_gamma   90.00
#
_symmetry.space_group_name_H-M   'P 1'
#
loop_
_entity.id
_entity.type
_entity.pdbx_description
1 polymer ?
#
loop_
_entity_poly.entity_id
_entity_poly.type
_entity_poly.pdbx_seq_one_letter_code
_entity_poly.pdbx_strand_id
1 'polypeptide(L)'
;MGSEVDCSGSSRAVWLVKVPKYLSNIWMENTDASGIVGSLQITNNPQRNEVAFNLSDELANKEDKDSIKIPRGYKMVLSKVEQSMGVFSERPAASVDDDEEKASKSRVTIEGVVVQKADCRPVQPTADYLKLKKRIIVNTSKSGRQAKMVDRVIKYRPVSDHKMNAYLKGILKEIGYYNTKNPHKNMWELKPEYRHYSSKNSGEEGNEGTSS
;
A
#
# COMPACT_ATOMS: atom_id res chain seq x y z
N MET A 1 -35.50 -4.99 -10.66
CA MET A 1 -35.68 -6.43 -10.96
C MET A 1 -34.43 -7.16 -10.49
N GLY A 2 -34.57 -8.06 -9.52
CA GLY A 2 -33.46 -8.66 -8.78
C GLY A 2 -32.53 -9.50 -9.66
N SER A 3 -31.25 -9.55 -9.29
CA SER A 3 -30.33 -10.59 -9.73
C SER A 3 -30.77 -11.93 -9.15
N GLU A 4 -31.08 -12.89 -10.01
CA GLU A 4 -31.42 -14.26 -9.62
C GLU A 4 -30.17 -14.97 -9.08
N VAL A 5 -30.33 -15.75 -8.01
CA VAL A 5 -29.25 -16.51 -7.37
C VAL A 5 -29.40 -17.96 -7.77
N ASP A 6 -28.38 -18.53 -8.42
CA ASP A 6 -28.34 -19.96 -8.70
C ASP A 6 -28.16 -20.75 -7.39
N CYS A 7 -29.11 -21.64 -7.10
CA CYS A 7 -29.15 -22.45 -5.89
C CYS A 7 -28.69 -23.91 -6.12
N SER A 8 -28.15 -24.23 -7.30
CA SER A 8 -27.70 -25.58 -7.67
C SER A 8 -26.72 -26.21 -6.67
N GLY A 9 -25.82 -25.43 -6.07
CA GLY A 9 -24.86 -25.92 -5.08
C GLY A 9 -25.36 -25.96 -3.63
N SER A 10 -26.63 -25.64 -3.36
CA SER A 10 -27.19 -25.58 -1.99
C SER A 10 -27.06 -26.88 -1.19
N SER A 11 -26.99 -28.03 -1.84
CA SER A 11 -26.83 -29.35 -1.21
C SER A 11 -25.37 -29.75 -0.95
N ARG A 12 -24.39 -29.01 -1.49
CA ARG A 12 -22.97 -29.37 -1.38
C ARG A 12 -22.45 -29.04 0.02
N ALA A 13 -21.90 -30.05 0.67
CA ALA A 13 -21.25 -29.89 1.97
C ALA A 13 -19.83 -29.35 1.79
N VAL A 14 -19.51 -28.23 2.43
CA VAL A 14 -18.17 -27.60 2.37
C VAL A 14 -17.55 -27.45 3.75
N TRP A 15 -16.21 -27.45 3.81
CA TRP A 15 -15.45 -27.27 5.04
C TRP A 15 -14.84 -25.87 5.06
N LEU A 16 -14.92 -25.21 6.22
CA LEU A 16 -14.28 -23.92 6.46
C LEU A 16 -13.03 -24.12 7.31
N VAL A 17 -11.87 -23.88 6.71
CA VAL A 17 -10.57 -24.06 7.37
C VAL A 17 -9.89 -22.71 7.60
N LYS A 18 -9.53 -22.42 8.85
CA LYS A 18 -8.73 -21.25 9.20
C LYS A 18 -7.24 -21.57 9.02
N VAL A 19 -6.57 -20.85 8.13
CA VAL A 19 -5.17 -21.07 7.76
C VAL A 19 -4.28 -19.93 8.25
N PRO A 20 -3.08 -20.20 8.83
CA PRO A 20 -2.12 -19.15 9.19
C PRO A 20 -1.65 -18.34 7.98
N LYS A 21 -1.49 -17.02 8.14
CA LYS A 21 -1.12 -16.09 7.05
C LYS A 21 0.16 -16.46 6.29
N TYR A 22 1.19 -16.94 6.99
CA TYR A 22 2.42 -17.33 6.32
C TYR A 22 2.20 -18.54 5.39
N LEU A 23 1.30 -19.45 5.77
CA LEU A 23 0.98 -20.63 4.98
C LEU A 23 0.17 -20.27 3.74
N SER A 24 -0.79 -19.34 3.86
CA SER A 24 -1.53 -18.82 2.70
C SER A 24 -0.61 -18.08 1.72
N ASN A 25 0.37 -17.31 2.22
CA ASN A 25 1.31 -16.62 1.34
C ASN A 25 2.16 -17.61 0.53
N ILE A 26 2.63 -18.70 1.17
CA ILE A 26 3.36 -19.76 0.47
C ILE A 26 2.49 -20.38 -0.64
N TRP A 27 1.20 -20.65 -0.38
CA TRP A 27 0.29 -21.16 -1.40
C TRP A 27 -0.01 -20.17 -2.52
N MET A 28 0.16 -18.87 -2.31
CA MET A 28 -0.05 -17.88 -3.37
C MET A 28 1.23 -17.63 -4.18
N GLU A 29 2.39 -17.65 -3.53
CA GLU A 29 3.67 -17.28 -4.14
C GLU A 29 4.36 -18.47 -4.81
N ASN A 30 4.22 -19.67 -4.27
CA ASN A 30 5.08 -20.81 -4.63
C ASN A 30 4.38 -21.94 -5.37
N THR A 31 3.05 -21.87 -5.55
CA THR A 31 2.27 -22.94 -6.18
C THR A 31 2.46 -22.92 -7.70
N ASP A 32 2.83 -24.06 -8.26
CA ASP A 32 3.01 -24.21 -9.71
C ASP A 32 1.65 -24.24 -10.44
N ALA A 33 1.67 -24.24 -11.78
CA ALA A 33 0.47 -24.27 -12.61
C ALA A 33 -0.47 -25.45 -12.32
N SER A 34 0.03 -26.51 -11.68
CA SER A 34 -0.76 -27.66 -11.24
C SER A 34 -1.65 -27.39 -10.02
N GLY A 35 -1.41 -26.32 -9.25
CA GLY A 35 -2.23 -25.95 -8.10
C GLY A 35 -2.09 -26.86 -6.87
N ILE A 36 -1.16 -27.81 -6.87
CA ILE A 36 -1.01 -28.79 -5.78
C ILE A 36 -0.18 -28.19 -4.64
N VAL A 37 -0.80 -28.08 -3.45
CA VAL A 37 -0.15 -27.51 -2.26
C VAL A 37 0.28 -28.53 -1.21
N GLY A 38 -0.16 -29.78 -1.32
CA GLY A 38 0.14 -30.81 -0.34
C GLY A 38 -0.93 -31.90 -0.28
N SER A 39 -0.89 -32.70 0.78
CA SER A 39 -1.83 -33.80 1.00
C SER A 39 -2.58 -33.65 2.32
N LEU A 40 -3.88 -33.97 2.30
CA LEU A 40 -4.72 -34.02 3.48
C LEU A 40 -4.96 -35.49 3.87
N GLN A 41 -4.54 -35.86 5.07
CA GLN A 41 -4.74 -37.18 5.64
C GLN A 41 -5.86 -37.11 6.68
N ILE A 42 -6.88 -37.94 6.48
CA ILE A 42 -8.03 -38.07 7.38
C ILE A 42 -7.98 -39.48 7.97
N THR A 43 -7.61 -39.56 9.25
CA THR A 43 -7.64 -40.82 10.00
C THR A 43 -8.92 -40.86 10.81
N ASN A 44 -9.83 -41.73 10.39
CA ASN A 44 -11.08 -41.98 11.08
C ASN A 44 -10.87 -43.11 12.09
N ASN A 45 -10.56 -42.75 13.35
CA ASN A 45 -10.52 -43.70 14.45
C ASN A 45 -11.82 -43.58 15.26
N PRO A 46 -12.42 -44.70 15.71
CA PRO A 46 -13.68 -44.71 16.46
C PRO A 46 -13.70 -43.81 17.71
N GLN A 47 -12.52 -43.55 18.29
CA GLN A 47 -12.36 -42.73 19.50
C GLN A 47 -11.95 -41.28 19.20
N ARG A 48 -11.32 -41.00 18.06
CA ARG A 48 -10.82 -39.67 17.73
C ARG A 48 -10.57 -39.52 16.24
N ASN A 49 -11.34 -38.64 15.60
CA ASN A 49 -11.04 -38.20 14.24
C ASN A 49 -9.80 -37.29 14.28
N GLU A 50 -8.75 -37.69 13.56
CA GLU A 50 -7.55 -36.90 13.39
C GLU A 50 -7.41 -36.51 11.92
N VAL A 51 -7.33 -35.21 11.68
CA VAL A 51 -7.14 -34.65 10.36
C VAL A 51 -5.80 -33.92 10.37
N ALA A 52 -4.90 -34.33 9.49
CA ALA A 52 -3.57 -33.77 9.35
C ALA A 52 -3.34 -33.34 7.90
N PHE A 53 -2.69 -32.21 7.70
CA PHE A 53 -2.28 -31.69 6.42
C PHE A 53 -0.74 -31.68 6.35
N ASN A 54 -0.21 -32.29 5.31
CA ASN A 54 1.22 -32.31 5.04
C ASN A 54 1.52 -31.43 3.83
N LEU A 55 2.34 -30.41 4.03
CA LEU A 55 2.82 -29.53 2.97
C LEU A 55 3.75 -30.31 2.02
N SER A 56 3.66 -30.07 0.71
CA SER A 56 4.57 -30.70 -0.26
C SER A 56 6.02 -30.29 -0.02
N ASP A 57 6.95 -31.21 -0.29
CA ASP A 57 8.39 -30.97 -0.06
C ASP A 57 8.95 -29.87 -0.98
N GLU A 58 8.39 -29.70 -2.18
CA GLU A 58 8.77 -28.63 -3.11
C GLU A 58 8.45 -27.24 -2.56
N LEU A 59 7.30 -27.08 -1.88
CA LEU A 59 6.91 -25.81 -1.25
C LEU A 59 7.60 -25.59 0.08
N ALA A 60 7.94 -26.66 0.80
CA ALA A 60 8.59 -26.59 2.10
C ALA A 60 10.09 -26.26 2.02
N ASN A 61 10.74 -26.60 0.90
CA ASN A 61 12.20 -26.47 0.73
C ASN A 61 12.64 -25.32 -0.18
N LYS A 62 11.72 -24.53 -0.77
CA LYS A 62 12.11 -23.32 -1.52
C LYS A 62 12.81 -22.35 -0.54
N GLU A 63 14.11 -22.18 -0.74
CA GLU A 63 14.95 -21.32 0.09
C GLU A 63 14.55 -19.86 -0.12
N ASP A 64 13.74 -19.32 0.79
CA ASP A 64 13.76 -17.88 0.99
C ASP A 64 15.17 -17.47 1.43
N LYS A 65 15.63 -16.30 0.97
CA LYS A 65 16.96 -15.70 1.25
C LYS A 65 17.40 -15.72 2.73
N ASP A 66 16.47 -15.96 3.65
CA ASP A 66 16.72 -16.28 5.05
C ASP A 66 16.20 -17.69 5.35
N SER A 67 17.14 -18.64 5.52
CA SER A 67 17.04 -20.07 5.87
C SER A 67 16.08 -20.50 7.01
N ILE A 68 14.84 -20.01 7.03
CA ILE A 68 13.84 -20.31 8.06
C ILE A 68 12.95 -21.44 7.55
N LYS A 69 13.17 -22.63 8.11
CA LYS A 69 12.40 -23.83 7.79
C LYS A 69 10.97 -23.73 8.33
N ILE A 70 10.00 -23.96 7.47
CA ILE A 70 8.56 -23.95 7.80
C ILE A 70 8.15 -25.36 8.27
N PRO A 71 7.20 -25.49 9.22
CA PRO A 71 6.65 -26.79 9.60
C PRO A 71 6.02 -27.52 8.40
N ARG A 72 6.30 -28.81 8.26
CA ARG A 72 5.72 -29.67 7.21
C ARG A 72 4.32 -30.17 7.56
N GLY A 73 4.12 -30.58 8.82
CA GLY A 73 2.88 -31.15 9.31
C GLY A 73 2.02 -30.16 10.06
N TYR A 74 0.74 -30.11 9.68
CA TYR A 74 -0.30 -29.30 10.29
C TYR A 74 -1.44 -30.18 10.78
N LYS A 75 -1.84 -30.02 12.04
CA LYS A 75 -3.04 -30.63 12.61
C LYS A 75 -4.23 -29.71 12.38
N MET A 76 -5.32 -30.28 11.88
CA MET A 76 -6.60 -29.61 11.74
C MET A 76 -7.42 -29.87 13.02
N VAL A 77 -7.64 -28.83 13.82
CA VAL A 77 -8.45 -28.91 15.03
C VAL A 77 -9.89 -28.62 14.65
N LEU A 78 -10.72 -29.66 14.62
CA LEU A 78 -12.14 -29.55 14.29
C LEU A 78 -12.90 -28.79 15.38
N SER A 79 -13.83 -27.93 14.95
CA SER A 79 -14.73 -27.17 15.81
C SER A 79 -16.17 -27.33 15.35
N LYS A 80 -17.11 -27.25 16.29
CA LYS A 80 -18.54 -27.36 15.99
C LYS A 80 -19.01 -26.12 15.21
N VAL A 81 -19.88 -26.33 14.23
CA VAL A 81 -20.56 -25.24 13.51
C VAL A 81 -21.83 -24.89 14.27
N GLU A 82 -21.85 -23.72 14.90
CA GLU A 82 -23.01 -23.25 15.70
C GLU A 82 -24.03 -22.47 14.86
N GLN A 83 -23.57 -21.80 13.81
CA GLN A 83 -24.40 -20.98 12.92
C GLN A 83 -24.37 -21.58 11.53
N SER A 84 -25.53 -21.65 10.87
CA SER A 84 -25.61 -22.06 9.46
C SER A 84 -24.89 -21.03 8.59
N MET A 85 -23.94 -21.47 7.78
CA MET A 85 -23.16 -20.61 6.88
C MET A 85 -23.26 -21.15 5.46
N GLY A 86 -23.57 -20.29 4.49
CA GLY A 86 -23.52 -20.59 3.06
C GLY A 86 -22.33 -19.93 2.38
N VAL A 87 -21.77 -20.58 1.37
CA VAL A 87 -20.71 -20.03 0.51
C VAL A 87 -21.33 -19.58 -0.80
N PHE A 88 -21.04 -18.33 -1.18
CA PHE A 88 -21.48 -17.74 -2.44
C PHE A 88 -20.25 -17.44 -3.30
N SER A 89 -20.37 -17.64 -4.60
CA SER A 89 -19.39 -17.19 -5.57
C SER A 89 -20.04 -16.15 -6.48
N GLU A 90 -19.26 -15.13 -6.83
CA GLU A 90 -19.63 -14.12 -7.80
C GLU A 90 -18.71 -14.29 -9.01
N ARG A 91 -19.29 -14.61 -10.17
CA ARG A 91 -18.53 -14.62 -11.43
C ARG A 91 -18.69 -13.26 -12.11
N PRO A 92 -17.58 -12.57 -12.46
CA PRO A 92 -17.65 -11.37 -13.27
C PRO A 92 -18.20 -11.73 -14.65
N ALA A 93 -18.99 -10.85 -15.25
CA ALA A 93 -19.76 -11.09 -16.48
C ALA A 93 -18.92 -11.24 -17.77
N ALA A 94 -17.61 -11.49 -17.65
CA ALA A 94 -16.67 -11.60 -18.76
C ALA A 94 -16.20 -13.06 -18.93
N SER A 95 -17.07 -13.93 -19.43
CA SER A 95 -16.66 -15.20 -20.02
C SER A 95 -17.50 -15.46 -21.27
N VAL A 96 -16.81 -15.79 -22.36
CA VAL A 96 -17.16 -15.60 -23.77
C VAL A 96 -18.19 -16.59 -24.33
N ASP A 97 -18.91 -17.37 -23.52
CA ASP A 97 -19.60 -18.57 -24.03
C ASP A 97 -21.10 -18.73 -23.68
N ASP A 98 -21.85 -17.69 -23.32
CA ASP A 98 -23.31 -17.82 -23.11
C ASP A 98 -24.12 -16.62 -23.64
N ASP A 99 -25.27 -16.92 -24.25
CA ASP A 99 -26.25 -16.08 -24.97
C ASP A 99 -26.28 -14.57 -24.67
N GLU A 100 -26.33 -13.78 -25.76
CA GLU A 100 -26.20 -12.30 -25.85
C GLU A 100 -27.17 -11.46 -24.97
N GLU A 101 -28.16 -12.07 -24.29
CA GLU A 101 -29.10 -11.34 -23.42
C GLU A 101 -28.73 -11.29 -21.92
N LYS A 102 -27.75 -12.10 -21.43
CA LYS A 102 -27.41 -12.19 -19.99
C LYS A 102 -26.06 -11.57 -19.59
N ALA A 103 -25.36 -10.90 -20.50
CA ALA A 103 -23.98 -10.43 -20.31
C ALA A 103 -23.78 -9.19 -19.40
N SER A 104 -24.83 -8.61 -18.81
CA SER A 104 -24.72 -7.34 -18.04
C SER A 104 -24.78 -7.49 -16.51
N LYS A 105 -24.96 -8.72 -15.98
CA LYS A 105 -25.16 -8.94 -14.53
C LYS A 105 -24.17 -9.95 -13.97
N SER A 106 -23.54 -9.59 -12.85
CA SER A 106 -22.76 -10.51 -12.02
C SER A 106 -23.62 -11.70 -11.62
N ARG A 107 -23.21 -12.92 -12.01
CA ARG A 107 -23.96 -14.14 -11.67
C ARG A 107 -23.53 -14.60 -10.29
N VAL A 108 -24.47 -14.55 -9.34
CA VAL A 108 -24.27 -15.02 -7.98
C VAL A 108 -24.76 -16.46 -7.88
N THR A 109 -23.90 -17.36 -7.42
CA THR A 109 -24.23 -18.79 -7.28
C THR A 109 -23.91 -19.28 -5.87
N ILE A 110 -24.77 -20.13 -5.29
CA ILE A 110 -24.51 -20.82 -4.02
C ILE A 110 -23.63 -22.02 -4.30
N GLU A 111 -22.44 -22.06 -3.69
CA GLU A 111 -21.47 -23.15 -3.88
C GLU A 111 -21.67 -24.30 -2.88
N GLY A 112 -22.22 -24.01 -1.70
CA GLY A 112 -22.42 -25.01 -0.66
C GLY A 112 -22.73 -24.45 0.73
N VAL A 113 -23.05 -25.37 1.65
CA VAL A 113 -23.31 -25.10 3.08
C VAL A 113 -22.14 -25.63 3.92
N VAL A 114 -21.65 -24.80 4.83
CA VAL A 114 -20.52 -25.15 5.70
C VAL A 114 -20.99 -26.16 6.76
N VAL A 115 -20.50 -27.40 6.65
CA VAL A 115 -20.85 -28.47 7.60
C VAL A 115 -19.82 -28.62 8.71
N GLN A 116 -18.57 -28.25 8.46
CA GLN A 116 -17.46 -28.48 9.38
C GLN A 116 -16.51 -27.28 9.40
N LYS A 117 -16.09 -26.89 10.61
CA LYS A 117 -15.04 -25.87 10.81
C LYS A 117 -13.77 -26.52 11.33
N ALA A 118 -12.62 -26.05 10.87
CA ALA A 118 -11.33 -26.51 11.35
C ALA A 118 -10.31 -25.37 11.48
N ASP A 119 -9.45 -25.44 12.49
CA ASP A 119 -8.30 -24.57 12.68
C ASP A 119 -7.03 -25.31 12.28
N CYS A 120 -6.31 -24.82 11.27
CA CYS A 120 -5.01 -25.33 10.86
C CYS A 120 -3.91 -24.85 11.84
N ARG A 121 -3.29 -25.78 12.56
CA ARG A 121 -2.21 -25.50 13.51
C ARG A 121 -1.00 -26.38 13.22
N PRO A 122 0.24 -25.88 13.34
CA PRO A 122 1.41 -26.75 13.22
C PRO A 122 1.39 -27.83 14.29
N VAL A 123 1.74 -29.07 13.93
CA VAL A 123 1.67 -30.25 14.82
C VAL A 123 2.56 -30.08 16.05
N GLN A 124 3.72 -29.43 15.92
CA GLN A 124 4.58 -29.05 17.04
C GLN A 124 5.25 -27.68 16.80
N PRO A 125 5.38 -26.83 17.83
CA PRO A 125 6.11 -25.58 17.75
C PRO A 125 7.63 -25.84 17.75
N THR A 126 8.17 -26.19 16.60
CA THR A 126 9.62 -26.32 16.39
C THR A 126 10.33 -24.99 16.65
N ALA A 127 11.61 -25.01 17.07
CA ALA A 127 12.41 -23.80 17.26
C ALA A 127 12.40 -22.88 16.01
N ASP A 128 12.39 -23.47 14.82
CA ASP A 128 12.34 -22.73 13.55
C ASP A 128 11.01 -22.02 13.33
N TYR A 129 9.89 -22.62 13.75
CA TYR A 129 8.58 -21.98 13.73
C TYR A 129 8.50 -20.77 14.66
N LEU A 130 9.15 -20.84 15.82
CA LEU A 130 9.23 -19.70 16.75
C LEU A 130 10.10 -18.57 16.17
N LYS A 131 11.20 -18.89 15.48
CA LYS A 131 12.01 -17.90 14.74
C LYS A 131 11.18 -17.23 13.65
N LEU A 132 10.42 -18.01 12.87
CA LEU A 132 9.49 -17.49 11.87
C LEU A 132 8.49 -16.51 12.47
N LYS A 133 7.82 -16.89 13.57
CA LYS A 133 6.87 -16.02 14.27
C LYS A 133 7.50 -14.74 14.78
N LYS A 134 8.68 -14.82 15.41
CA LYS A 134 9.42 -13.65 15.88
C LYS A 134 9.69 -12.69 14.73
N ARG A 135 10.14 -13.20 13.57
CA ARG A 135 10.38 -12.39 12.37
C ARG A 135 9.11 -11.70 11.88
N ILE A 136 7.99 -12.42 11.80
CA ILE A 136 6.70 -11.85 11.38
C ILE A 136 6.29 -10.71 12.33
N ILE A 137 6.37 -10.93 13.65
CA ILE A 137 6.05 -9.90 14.65
C ILE A 137 6.96 -8.69 14.48
N VAL A 138 8.27 -8.89 14.33
CA VAL A 138 9.24 -7.80 14.14
C VAL A 138 8.93 -7.02 12.85
N ASN A 139 8.74 -7.70 11.73
CA ASN A 139 8.46 -7.05 10.44
C ASN A 139 7.14 -6.28 10.47
N THR A 140 6.07 -6.87 11.02
CA THR A 140 4.78 -6.17 11.18
C THR A 140 4.88 -5.01 12.17
N SER A 141 5.65 -5.14 13.25
CA SER A 141 5.83 -4.08 14.25
C SER A 141 6.63 -2.88 13.75
N LYS A 142 7.47 -3.07 12.73
CA LYS A 142 8.26 -1.97 12.13
C LYS A 142 7.41 -1.01 11.33
N SER A 143 6.25 -1.43 10.82
CA SER A 143 5.36 -0.58 10.03
C SER A 143 4.25 0.02 10.92
N GLY A 144 4.26 1.32 11.14
CA GLY A 144 3.09 2.01 11.69
C GLY A 144 3.36 3.43 12.19
N ARG A 145 4.35 3.59 13.08
CA ARG A 145 4.85 4.86 13.63
C ARG A 145 6.10 4.54 14.44
N GLN A 146 7.21 5.21 14.18
CA GLN A 146 8.38 5.14 15.05
C GLN A 146 8.50 6.44 15.82
N ALA A 147 8.56 6.34 17.16
CA ALA A 147 8.90 7.48 18.00
C ALA A 147 10.37 7.82 17.75
N LYS A 148 10.62 8.93 17.06
CA LYS A 148 11.97 9.47 16.92
C LYS A 148 12.16 10.53 18.00
N MET A 149 13.01 10.24 19.00
CA MET A 149 13.42 11.28 19.94
C MET A 149 14.18 12.37 19.17
N VAL A 150 13.73 13.61 19.33
CA VAL A 150 14.42 14.78 18.82
C VAL A 150 15.43 15.20 19.87
N ASP A 151 16.72 15.10 19.55
CA ASP A 151 17.83 15.46 20.46
C ASP A 151 17.76 16.93 20.90
N ARG A 152 17.43 17.83 19.96
CA ARG A 152 17.37 19.27 20.23
C ARG A 152 16.16 19.93 19.56
N VAL A 153 15.42 20.67 20.36
CA VAL A 153 14.31 21.52 19.87
C VAL A 153 14.88 22.86 19.42
N ILE A 154 14.82 23.14 18.11
CA ILE A 154 15.22 24.43 17.57
C ILE A 154 14.06 25.42 17.77
N LYS A 155 14.29 26.49 18.54
CA LYS A 155 13.31 27.57 18.75
C LYS A 155 13.55 28.69 17.74
N TYR A 156 12.62 28.90 16.80
CA TYR A 156 12.70 30.02 15.87
C TYR A 156 12.17 31.30 16.53
N ARG A 157 13.00 32.34 16.61
CA ARG A 157 12.56 33.70 16.98
C ARG A 157 12.27 34.49 15.71
N PRO A 158 11.23 35.33 15.68
CA PRO A 158 11.00 36.22 14.54
C PRO A 158 12.23 37.10 14.34
N VAL A 159 12.73 37.13 13.11
CA VAL A 159 13.89 37.95 12.74
C VAL A 159 13.39 39.04 11.80
N SER A 160 13.73 40.29 12.08
CA SER A 160 13.37 41.44 11.24
C SER A 160 14.16 41.49 9.93
N ASP A 161 15.39 40.98 9.92
CA ASP A 161 16.25 40.94 8.73
C ASP A 161 16.61 39.48 8.38
N HIS A 162 16.05 38.98 7.29
CA HIS A 162 16.31 37.62 6.83
C HIS A 162 17.66 37.54 6.13
N LYS A 163 18.33 36.38 6.20
CA LYS A 163 19.65 36.16 5.56
C LYS A 163 19.67 36.52 4.06
N MET A 164 18.55 36.34 3.37
CA MET A 164 18.39 36.67 1.95
C MET A 164 18.48 38.17 1.67
N ASN A 165 18.15 39.02 2.64
CA ASN A 165 18.25 40.47 2.50
C ASN A 165 19.71 40.92 2.41
N ALA A 166 20.65 40.22 3.08
CA ALA A 166 22.07 40.50 2.95
C ALA A 166 22.60 40.17 1.54
N TYR A 167 22.15 39.05 0.98
CA TYR A 167 22.48 38.65 -0.39
C TYR A 167 21.91 39.64 -1.43
N LEU A 168 20.64 40.01 -1.28
CA LEU A 168 19.98 41.00 -2.14
C LEU A 168 20.69 42.37 -2.09
N LYS A 169 21.06 42.85 -0.90
CA LYS A 169 21.85 44.08 -0.74
C LYS A 169 23.22 43.97 -1.41
N GLY A 170 23.83 42.78 -1.46
CA GLY A 170 25.08 42.53 -2.18
C GLY A 170 24.92 42.72 -3.69
N ILE A 171 23.93 42.06 -4.28
CA ILE A 171 23.62 42.20 -5.72
C ILE A 171 23.28 43.66 -6.06
N LEU A 172 22.41 44.30 -5.27
CA LEU A 172 21.98 45.68 -5.54
C LEU A 172 23.14 46.68 -5.47
N LYS A 173 24.16 46.44 -4.64
CA LYS A 173 25.40 47.24 -4.63
C LYS A 173 26.24 47.06 -5.89
N GLU A 174 26.20 45.89 -6.51
CA GLU A 174 26.96 45.59 -7.73
C GLU A 174 26.32 46.26 -8.95
N ILE A 175 24.99 46.14 -9.09
CA ILE A 175 24.25 46.55 -10.29
C ILE A 175 23.59 47.93 -10.19
N GLY A 176 23.52 48.52 -9.00
CA GLY A 176 22.76 49.74 -8.75
C GLY A 176 23.42 50.73 -7.80
N TYR A 177 22.81 51.92 -7.73
CA TYR A 177 23.12 52.99 -6.81
C TYR A 177 22.00 53.14 -5.78
N TYR A 178 22.39 53.36 -4.53
CA TYR A 178 21.45 53.63 -3.45
C TYR A 178 21.14 55.12 -3.36
N ASN A 179 19.87 55.48 -3.54
CA ASN A 179 19.44 56.87 -3.52
C ASN A 179 19.18 57.34 -2.08
N THR A 180 19.94 58.35 -1.63
CA THR A 180 19.83 58.93 -0.29
C THR A 180 19.07 60.26 -0.26
N LYS A 181 18.71 60.79 -1.44
CA LYS A 181 18.05 62.09 -1.61
C LYS A 181 16.57 61.92 -2.00
N ASN A 182 15.74 62.87 -1.60
CA ASN A 182 14.33 62.92 -2.03
C ASN A 182 14.28 63.27 -3.53
N PRO A 183 13.28 62.79 -4.31
CA PRO A 183 12.06 62.10 -3.91
C PRO A 183 12.16 60.58 -3.74
N HIS A 184 13.23 59.93 -4.24
CA HIS A 184 13.38 58.46 -4.22
C HIS A 184 14.32 57.96 -3.11
N LYS A 185 14.23 58.57 -1.92
CA LYS A 185 15.10 58.23 -0.78
C LYS A 185 14.90 56.77 -0.34
N ASN A 186 16.00 56.09 -0.05
CA ASN A 186 16.10 54.68 0.30
C ASN A 186 15.75 53.68 -0.82
N MET A 187 15.60 54.14 -2.07
CA MET A 187 15.39 53.27 -3.23
C MET A 187 16.71 52.96 -3.94
N TRP A 188 16.77 51.80 -4.60
CA TRP A 188 17.89 51.41 -5.45
C TRP A 188 17.54 51.69 -6.91
N GLU A 189 18.47 52.28 -7.65
CA GLU A 189 18.34 52.51 -9.08
C GLU A 189 19.49 51.84 -9.82
N LEU A 190 19.25 51.26 -11.00
CA LEU A 190 20.32 50.60 -11.76
C LEU A 190 21.38 51.61 -12.24
N LYS A 191 22.62 51.15 -12.44
CA LYS A 191 23.66 51.99 -13.06
C LYS A 191 23.25 52.39 -14.50
N PRO A 192 23.63 53.59 -14.99
CA PRO A 192 23.30 54.06 -16.34
C PRO A 192 23.64 53.06 -17.44
N GLU A 193 24.77 52.36 -17.29
CA GLU A 193 25.25 51.30 -18.21
C GLU A 193 24.27 50.13 -18.36
N TYR A 194 23.40 49.92 -17.37
CA TYR A 194 22.38 48.87 -17.36
C TYR A 194 20.95 49.40 -17.61
N ARG A 195 20.73 50.73 -17.72
CA ARG A 195 19.42 51.35 -17.96
C ARG A 195 19.05 51.33 -19.45
N HIS A 196 18.52 50.22 -19.96
CA HIS A 196 18.21 50.04 -21.39
C HIS A 196 16.81 50.53 -21.84
N TYR A 197 16.13 51.36 -21.04
CA TYR A 197 14.71 51.71 -21.26
C TYR A 197 14.44 53.11 -21.85
N SER A 198 15.43 53.85 -22.34
CA SER A 198 15.19 55.19 -22.93
C SER A 198 15.70 55.35 -24.37
N SER A 199 15.56 54.35 -25.22
CA SER A 199 15.66 54.53 -26.66
C SER A 199 14.40 54.01 -27.36
N LYS A 200 13.26 54.67 -27.11
CA LYS A 200 12.04 54.73 -27.96
C LYS A 200 10.91 55.47 -27.23
N ASN A 201 10.94 56.81 -27.24
CA ASN A 201 9.76 57.68 -27.42
C ASN A 201 10.13 59.16 -27.24
N SER A 202 10.30 59.86 -28.37
CA SER A 202 9.78 61.22 -28.62
C SER A 202 10.38 61.75 -29.93
N GLY A 203 9.74 61.39 -31.05
CA GLY A 203 9.78 62.23 -32.26
C GLY A 203 8.59 63.20 -32.23
N GLU A 204 8.74 64.30 -32.97
CA GLU A 204 7.76 65.33 -33.34
C GLU A 204 7.61 66.57 -32.43
N GLU A 205 8.40 67.60 -32.82
CA GLU A 205 8.04 68.98 -33.21
C GLU A 205 7.10 69.85 -32.35
N GLY A 206 7.52 71.11 -32.14
CA GLY A 206 6.61 72.21 -31.77
C GLY A 206 7.29 73.44 -31.18
N ASN A 207 7.37 74.51 -31.97
CA ASN A 207 8.17 75.72 -31.84
C ASN A 207 7.66 76.80 -30.85
N GLU A 208 8.62 77.63 -30.37
CA GLU A 208 8.60 79.05 -29.92
C GLU A 208 7.43 79.72 -29.15
N GLY A 209 7.82 80.54 -28.16
CA GLY A 209 7.02 81.65 -27.62
C GLY A 209 7.61 82.31 -26.38
N THR A 210 8.23 83.49 -26.55
CA THR A 210 8.90 84.35 -25.57
C THR A 210 7.97 85.24 -24.73
N SER A 211 8.46 85.59 -23.53
CA SER A 211 8.27 86.82 -22.72
C SER A 211 7.01 87.70 -22.88
N SER A 212 6.16 87.72 -21.86
CA SER A 212 5.77 88.86 -20.98
C SER A 212 4.73 88.41 -19.97
#